data_AF-A0A951CNK1-F1
#
_entry.id   AF-A0A951CNK1-F1
#
_cell.length_a   1.000
_cell.length_b   1.000
_cell.length_c   1.000
_cell.angle_alpha   90.00
_cell.angle_beta   90.00
_cell.angle_gamma   90.00
#
_symmetry.space_group_name_H-M   'P 1'
#
loop_
_entity.id
_entity.type
_entity.pdbx_description
1 polymer ?
#
loop_
_entity_poly.entity_id
_entity_poly.type
_entity_poly.pdbx_seq_one_letter_code
_entity_poly.pdbx_strand_id
1 'polypeptide(L)'
;MHSRGTMVDVTAHQLPSHTTGHHQRQRTFAQSSKLQDVLYEIRGPVHAQAARLETEGHRILKLNIGNPAPFGFEAPDVIMRDMIQALPYAQGYS
;
A
#
# COMPACT_ATOMS: atom_id res chain seq x y z
N MET A 1 -13.44 -68.88 15.32
CA MET A 1 -13.02 -68.61 13.93
C MET A 1 -12.63 -67.14 13.82
N HIS A 2 -11.33 -66.90 13.57
CA HIS A 2 -10.69 -65.64 13.12
C HIS A 2 -10.75 -64.40 14.03
N SER A 3 -9.73 -63.56 14.26
CA SER A 3 -8.26 -63.57 14.12
C SER A 3 -7.80 -62.08 14.17
N ARG A 4 -6.67 -61.80 14.83
CA ARG A 4 -5.77 -60.61 14.72
C ARG A 4 -6.29 -59.30 15.35
N GLY A 5 -5.48 -58.49 16.04
CA GLY A 5 -4.05 -58.57 16.33
C GLY A 5 -3.65 -57.31 17.11
N THR A 6 -2.88 -57.50 18.17
CA THR A 6 -2.23 -56.46 18.98
C THR A 6 -1.24 -55.67 18.12
N MET A 7 -1.47 -54.37 17.94
CA MET A 7 -0.48 -53.47 17.36
C MET A 7 0.40 -52.93 18.50
N VAL A 8 1.66 -53.33 18.43
CA VAL A 8 2.74 -53.04 19.36
C VAL A 8 3.19 -51.59 19.16
N ASP A 9 3.49 -50.93 20.27
CA ASP A 9 4.14 -49.63 20.37
C ASP A 9 5.38 -49.56 19.46
N VAL A 10 5.42 -48.58 18.54
CA VAL A 10 6.61 -48.30 17.73
C VAL A 10 7.10 -46.91 18.10
N THR A 11 8.05 -46.92 19.02
CA THR A 11 8.97 -45.83 19.35
C THR A 11 9.59 -45.25 18.09
N ALA A 12 9.11 -44.09 17.64
CA ALA A 12 9.87 -43.24 16.74
C ALA A 12 10.89 -42.46 17.57
N HIS A 13 12.17 -42.81 17.39
CA HIS A 13 13.30 -42.11 18.00
C HIS A 13 13.24 -40.60 17.72
N GLN A 14 13.14 -39.84 18.80
CA GLN A 14 13.22 -38.38 18.78
C GLN A 14 14.69 -37.98 18.57
N LEU A 15 15.01 -37.53 17.36
CA LEU A 15 16.30 -36.88 17.05
C LEU A 15 16.32 -35.49 17.70
N PRO A 16 17.44 -35.06 18.32
CA PRO A 16 17.55 -33.73 18.89
C PRO A 16 17.52 -32.69 17.76
N SER A 17 16.46 -31.88 17.74
CA SER A 17 16.38 -30.72 16.87
C SER A 17 17.42 -29.69 17.33
N HIS A 18 18.57 -29.65 16.66
CA HIS A 18 19.43 -28.48 16.68
C HIS A 18 18.66 -27.33 16.00
N THR A 19 18.00 -26.50 16.80
CA THR A 19 17.44 -25.23 16.33
C THR A 19 18.60 -24.27 16.07
N THR A 20 19.17 -24.33 14.87
CA THR A 20 20.04 -23.26 14.37
C THR A 20 19.17 -22.01 14.26
N GLY A 21 19.31 -21.12 15.22
CA GLY A 21 18.67 -19.81 15.26
C GLY A 21 19.16 -18.96 14.10
N HIS A 22 18.59 -19.14 12.92
CA HIS A 22 18.71 -18.19 11.84
C HIS A 22 17.79 -17.01 12.15
N HIS A 23 18.26 -16.09 12.99
CA HIS A 23 17.74 -14.74 13.01
C HIS A 23 17.96 -14.16 11.61
N GLN A 24 16.93 -14.20 10.75
CA GLN A 24 16.95 -13.46 9.49
C GLN A 24 17.17 -12.00 9.84
N ARG A 25 18.39 -11.48 9.61
CA ARG A 25 18.63 -10.04 9.63
C ARG A 25 17.63 -9.43 8.66
N GLN A 26 16.77 -8.54 9.16
CA GLN A 26 15.89 -7.77 8.31
C GLN A 26 16.75 -7.06 7.27
N ARG A 27 16.44 -7.27 5.99
CA ARG A 27 17.12 -6.59 4.89
C ARG A 27 16.69 -5.13 4.89
N THR A 28 17.65 -4.22 4.97
CA THR A 28 17.40 -2.79 4.83
C THR A 28 17.09 -2.48 3.37
N PHE A 29 15.94 -1.87 3.09
CA PHE A 29 15.58 -1.40 1.75
C PHE A 29 15.93 0.08 1.62
N ALA A 30 17.02 0.36 0.91
CA ALA A 30 17.42 1.74 0.58
C ALA A 30 16.72 2.23 -0.70
N GLN A 31 16.55 3.55 -0.82
CA GLN A 31 16.02 4.19 -2.02
C GLN A 31 16.92 3.90 -3.24
N SER A 32 16.32 3.69 -4.41
CA SER A 32 17.06 3.52 -5.66
C SER A 32 17.89 4.77 -5.98
N SER A 33 19.13 4.57 -6.44
CA SER A 33 20.01 5.66 -6.87
C SER A 33 19.39 6.57 -7.94
N LYS A 34 18.48 6.02 -8.77
CA LYS A 34 17.75 6.78 -9.81
C LYS A 34 16.85 7.89 -9.25
N LEU A 35 16.49 7.82 -7.97
CA LEU A 35 15.61 8.77 -7.32
C LEU A 35 16.36 9.80 -6.45
N GLN A 36 17.70 9.75 -6.38
CA GLN A 36 18.48 10.63 -5.49
C GLN A 36 18.25 12.12 -5.79
N ASP A 37 18.09 12.48 -7.06
CA ASP A 37 17.94 13.88 -7.50
C ASP A 37 16.51 14.23 -7.93
N VAL A 38 15.53 13.39 -7.61
CA VAL A 38 14.12 13.64 -7.93
C VAL A 38 13.50 14.51 -6.85
N LEU A 39 13.23 15.77 -7.18
CA LEU A 39 12.61 16.75 -6.28
C LEU A 39 11.22 17.12 -6.77
N TYR A 40 10.20 16.89 -5.93
CA TYR A 40 8.82 17.33 -6.19
C TYR A 40 8.34 18.22 -5.04
N GLU A 41 8.61 19.52 -5.16
CA GLU A 41 8.44 20.49 -4.07
C GLU A 41 6.98 20.75 -3.67
N ILE A 42 6.02 20.42 -4.54
CA ILE A 42 4.58 20.61 -4.29
C ILE A 42 4.10 19.87 -3.03
N ARG A 43 4.78 18.78 -2.65
CA ARG A 43 4.52 18.01 -1.42
C ARG A 43 5.69 18.04 -0.43
N GLY A 44 6.48 19.10 -0.45
CA GLY A 44 7.66 19.27 0.42
C GLY A 44 7.33 19.71 1.86
N PRO A 45 8.35 20.16 2.62
CA PRO A 45 8.21 20.58 4.03
C PRO A 45 7.16 21.67 4.27
N VAL A 46 6.97 22.57 3.29
CA VAL A 46 5.93 23.62 3.34
C VAL A 46 4.54 23.01 3.37
N HIS A 47 4.29 21.97 2.55
CA HIS A 47 3.02 21.27 2.55
C HIS A 47 2.77 20.56 3.88
N ALA A 48 3.81 19.93 4.46
CA ALA A 48 3.70 19.30 5.78
C ALA A 48 3.35 20.32 6.87
N GLN A 49 3.95 21.52 6.82
CA GLN A 49 3.63 22.58 7.76
C GLN A 49 2.21 23.12 7.59
N ALA A 50 1.75 23.31 6.35
CA ALA A 50 0.38 23.68 6.07
C ALA A 50 -0.60 22.64 6.64
N ALA A 51 -0.34 21.34 6.47
CA ALA A 51 -1.15 20.26 7.01
C ALA A 51 -1.19 20.25 8.55
N ARG A 52 -0.07 20.57 9.22
CA ARG A 52 -0.03 20.75 10.67
C ARG A 52 -0.96 21.88 11.12
N LEU A 53 -0.87 23.05 10.46
CA LEU A 53 -1.72 24.20 10.77
C LEU A 53 -3.21 23.88 10.52
N GLU A 54 -3.54 23.14 9.46
CA GLU A 54 -4.91 22.67 9.21
C GLU A 54 -5.41 21.76 10.34
N THR A 55 -4.56 20.87 10.86
CA THR A 55 -4.89 19.99 11.99
C THR A 55 -5.11 20.76 13.30
N GLU A 56 -4.42 21.89 13.47
CA GLU A 56 -4.59 22.83 14.58
C GLU A 56 -5.86 23.69 14.43
N GLY A 57 -6.63 23.51 13.36
CA GLY A 57 -7.89 24.20 13.10
C GLY A 57 -7.73 25.49 12.29
N HIS A 58 -6.54 25.81 11.80
CA HIS A 58 -6.34 26.97 10.94
C HIS A 58 -6.85 26.70 9.53
N ARG A 59 -7.60 27.64 8.96
CA ARG A 59 -7.97 27.60 7.55
C ARG A 59 -6.78 28.05 6.70
N ILE A 60 -6.23 27.13 5.89
CA ILE A 60 -5.16 27.43 4.93
C ILE A 60 -5.74 27.49 3.53
N LEU A 61 -5.53 28.60 2.83
CA LEU A 61 -5.92 28.73 1.42
C LEU A 61 -4.79 28.21 0.52
N LYS A 62 -5.07 27.13 -0.22
CA LYS A 62 -4.08 26.42 -1.05
C LYS A 62 -3.97 27.06 -2.43
N LEU A 63 -3.19 28.13 -2.55
CA LEU A 63 -2.93 28.82 -3.83
C LEU A 63 -1.77 28.20 -4.64
N ASN A 64 -1.12 27.18 -4.09
CA ASN A 64 0.05 26.53 -4.65
C ASN A 64 -0.27 25.31 -5.53
N ILE A 65 -1.56 24.92 -5.64
CA ILE A 65 -1.99 23.73 -6.37
C ILE A 65 -3.10 24.14 -7.34
N GLY A 66 -2.93 23.81 -8.62
CA GLY A 66 -3.98 23.94 -9.64
C GLY A 66 -5.03 22.84 -9.55
N ASN A 67 -5.55 22.56 -8.35
CA ASN A 67 -6.66 21.62 -8.16
C ASN A 67 -7.97 22.42 -8.25
N PRO A 68 -8.78 22.25 -9.31
CA PRO A 68 -9.98 23.06 -9.53
C PRO A 68 -11.11 22.75 -8.53
N ALA A 69 -11.23 21.52 -8.05
CA ALA A 69 -12.37 21.08 -7.23
C ALA A 69 -12.54 21.86 -5.91
N PRO A 70 -11.48 22.14 -5.11
CA PRO A 70 -11.56 23.01 -3.93
C PRO A 70 -12.05 24.43 -4.20
N PHE A 71 -12.03 24.89 -5.45
CA PHE A 71 -12.50 26.21 -5.87
C PHE A 71 -13.89 26.18 -6.54
N GLY A 72 -14.61 25.04 -6.47
CA GLY A 72 -15.98 24.92 -6.96
C GLY A 72 -16.11 24.69 -8.47
N PHE A 73 -15.01 24.34 -9.13
CA PHE A 73 -15.05 23.92 -10.54
C PHE A 73 -15.36 22.43 -10.62
N GLU A 74 -16.48 22.11 -11.24
CA GLU A 74 -16.91 20.73 -11.50
C GLU A 74 -16.64 20.34 -12.95
N ALA A 75 -16.51 19.03 -13.20
CA ALA A 75 -16.46 18.52 -14.56
C ALA A 75 -17.81 18.76 -15.26
N PRO A 76 -17.83 19.20 -16.54
CA PRO A 76 -19.07 19.37 -17.28
C PRO A 76 -19.91 18.08 -17.34
N ASP A 77 -21.24 18.22 -17.30
CA ASP A 77 -22.19 17.10 -17.31
C ASP A 77 -21.98 16.13 -18.48
N VAL A 78 -21.60 16.66 -19.65
CA VAL A 78 -21.32 15.85 -20.84
C VAL A 78 -20.18 14.88 -20.58
N ILE A 79 -19.09 15.33 -19.95
CA ILE A 79 -17.94 14.48 -19.61
C ILE A 79 -18.37 13.41 -18.61
N MET A 80 -19.12 13.79 -17.58
CA MET A 80 -19.59 12.85 -16.56
C MET A 80 -20.49 11.77 -17.17
N ARG A 81 -21.43 12.16 -18.02
CA ARG A 81 -22.33 11.24 -18.73
C ARG A 81 -21.53 10.25 -19.59
N ASP A 82 -20.62 10.75 -20.41
CA ASP A 82 -19.84 9.93 -21.33
C ASP A 82 -18.92 8.96 -20.56
N MET A 83 -18.29 9.42 -19.47
CA MET A 83 -17.51 8.57 -18.57
C MET A 83 -18.37 7.45 -17.98
N ILE A 84 -19.54 7.77 -17.43
CA ILE A 84 -20.46 6.77 -16.84
C ILE A 84 -20.90 5.74 -17.89
N GLN A 85 -21.19 6.17 -19.11
CA GLN A 85 -21.57 5.28 -20.21
C GLN A 85 -20.42 4.36 -20.65
N ALA A 86 -19.18 4.85 -20.60
CA ALA A 86 -18.00 4.09 -21.00
C ALA A 86 -17.55 3.06 -19.93
N LEU A 87 -17.75 3.35 -18.64
CA LEU A 87 -17.26 2.53 -17.52
C LEU A 87 -17.54 1.02 -17.64
N PRO A 88 -18.74 0.54 -18.03
CA PRO A 88 -19.04 -0.89 -18.14
C PRO A 88 -18.23 -1.64 -19.21
N TYR A 89 -17.58 -0.92 -20.13
CA TYR A 89 -16.80 -1.47 -21.24
C TYR A 89 -15.29 -1.20 -21.09
N ALA A 90 -14.87 -0.52 -20.01
CA ALA A 90 -13.50 -0.04 -19.82
C ALA A 90 -12.63 -0.95 -18.94
N GLN A 91 -13.04 -2.20 -18.69
CA GLN A 91 -12.35 -3.13 -17.77
C GLN A 91 -11.12 -3.82 -18.37
N GLY A 92 -10.99 -3.86 -19.70
CA GLY A 92 -9.96 -4.63 -20.39
C GLY A 92 -9.04 -3.77 -21.25
N TYR A 93 -7.85 -4.28 -21.52
CA TYR A 93 -6.97 -3.76 -22.57
C TYR A 93 -7.37 -4.36 -23.92
N SER A 94 -7.19 -3.58 -24.99
CA SER A 94 -7.38 -4.04 -26.39
C SER A 94 -6.16 -4.79 -26.92
#